data_AF-A0A5B7V3M1-F1
#
_entry.id   AF-A0A5B7V3M1-F1
#
_cell.length_a   1.000
_cell.length_b   1.000
_cell.length_c   1.000
_cell.angle_alpha   90.00
_cell.angle_beta   90.00
_cell.angle_gamma   90.00
#
_symmetry.space_group_name_H-M   'P 1'
#
loop_
_entity.id
_entity.type
_entity.pdbx_description
1 polymer ?
#
loop_
_entity_poly.entity_id
_entity_poly.type
_entity_poly.pdbx_seq_one_letter_code
_entity_poly.pdbx_strand_id
1 'polypeptide(L)'
;MTTTVTHLRTIALRWADLDEAVGAPATAATLDVGSRGHLARLDQLDPERLELEYARHQAAHLRTLERGPDQAGEHPAPVRLAVLDTMRAVEDALVGCADQTAAVVQRSPRAYAPRSWPAADRARRDQLARADALDLRRWRYTGCRTAPYAALWLLARVTRAAGPFTALPEWEERRIAAVAEGAAECVERALDIAARRRTPEQRHRRGPCVGAPYAPDHEHRTSRP
;
A
#
# COMPACT_ATOMS: atom_id res chain seq x y z
N MET A 1 -19.10 16.33 -6.60
CA MET A 1 -19.36 15.00 -5.99
C MET A 1 -18.79 13.83 -6.80
N THR A 2 -18.96 13.77 -8.12
CA THR A 2 -18.41 12.68 -8.96
C THR A 2 -16.89 12.53 -8.84
N THR A 3 -16.17 13.65 -8.69
CA THR A 3 -14.71 13.67 -8.52
C THR A 3 -14.24 13.01 -7.23
N THR A 4 -14.81 13.36 -6.07
CA THR A 4 -14.47 12.77 -4.76
C THR A 4 -14.69 11.26 -4.73
N VAL A 5 -15.82 10.80 -5.28
CA VAL A 5 -16.14 9.37 -5.42
C VAL A 5 -15.07 8.66 -6.26
N THR A 6 -14.63 9.27 -7.36
CA THR A 6 -13.56 8.74 -8.19
C THR A 6 -12.24 8.68 -7.42
N HIS A 7 -11.81 9.75 -6.76
CA HIS A 7 -10.56 9.77 -6.00
C HIS A 7 -10.50 8.68 -4.93
N LEU A 8 -11.56 8.54 -4.12
CA LEU A 8 -11.63 7.52 -3.08
C LEU A 8 -11.62 6.09 -3.65
N ARG A 9 -12.28 5.86 -4.79
CA ARG A 9 -12.21 4.57 -5.50
C ARG A 9 -10.82 4.29 -6.05
N THR A 10 -10.18 5.28 -6.66
CA THR A 10 -8.81 5.17 -7.17
C THR A 10 -7.86 4.76 -6.07
N ILE A 11 -7.90 5.45 -4.91
CA ILE A 11 -7.05 5.12 -3.76
C ILE A 11 -7.28 3.67 -3.31
N ALA A 12 -8.54 3.25 -3.13
CA ALA A 12 -8.85 1.91 -2.66
C ALA A 12 -8.37 0.80 -3.62
N LEU A 13 -8.42 1.05 -4.94
CA LEU A 13 -7.99 0.09 -5.97
C LEU A 13 -6.47 0.09 -6.16
N ARG A 14 -5.84 1.26 -6.17
CA ARG A 14 -4.40 1.44 -6.45
C ARG A 14 -3.49 1.14 -5.26
N TRP A 15 -4.05 0.94 -4.07
CA TRP A 15 -3.26 0.61 -2.89
C TRP A 15 -2.51 -0.72 -3.01
N ALA A 16 -3.12 -1.72 -3.66
CA ALA A 16 -2.45 -3.00 -3.93
C ALA A 16 -1.24 -2.81 -4.86
N ASP A 17 -1.37 -1.95 -5.88
CA ASP A 17 -0.27 -1.63 -6.81
C ASP A 17 0.89 -0.93 -6.07
N LEU A 18 0.58 -0.08 -5.07
CA LEU A 18 1.58 0.57 -4.21
C LEU A 18 2.28 -0.44 -3.30
N ASP A 19 1.53 -1.34 -2.66
CA ASP A 19 2.07 -2.39 -1.80
C ASP A 19 3.00 -3.33 -2.59
N GLU A 20 2.59 -3.71 -3.81
CA GLU A 20 3.45 -4.43 -4.74
C GLU A 20 4.69 -3.61 -5.13
N ALA A 21 4.56 -2.30 -5.36
CA ALA A 21 5.70 -1.44 -5.69
C ALA A 21 6.70 -1.25 -4.54
N VAL A 22 6.26 -1.38 -3.28
CA VAL A 22 7.13 -1.39 -2.09
C VAL A 22 7.87 -2.70 -1.96
N GLY A 23 7.19 -3.83 -2.21
CA GLY A 23 7.77 -5.18 -2.16
C GLY A 23 8.55 -5.58 -3.41
N ALA A 24 8.37 -4.88 -4.54
CA ALA A 24 9.02 -5.21 -5.79
C ALA A 24 10.54 -4.99 -5.68
N PRO A 25 11.37 -6.03 -5.91
CA PRO A 25 12.81 -5.85 -6.00
C PRO A 25 13.10 -4.83 -7.09
N ALA A 26 14.12 -3.98 -6.89
CA ALA A 26 14.77 -3.33 -8.02
C ALA A 26 15.37 -4.45 -8.88
N THR A 27 14.66 -4.86 -9.92
CA THR A 27 15.04 -6.02 -10.75
C THR A 27 16.36 -5.72 -11.47
N ALA A 28 17.46 -6.24 -10.94
CA ALA A 28 18.52 -6.77 -11.77
C ALA A 28 18.00 -8.07 -12.40
N ALA A 29 18.14 -8.18 -13.71
CA ALA A 29 17.61 -9.28 -14.49
C ALA A 29 18.36 -10.60 -14.20
N THR A 30 17.67 -11.59 -13.63
CA THR A 30 17.98 -13.02 -13.80
C THR A 30 16.70 -13.86 -13.70
N LEU A 31 16.69 -14.94 -14.49
CA LEU A 31 15.54 -15.72 -14.94
C LEU A 31 14.93 -16.66 -13.88
N ASP A 32 13.59 -16.75 -13.94
CA ASP A 32 12.63 -17.85 -13.67
C ASP A 32 12.91 -18.94 -12.60
N VAL A 33 11.93 -19.13 -11.68
CA VAL A 33 11.18 -20.39 -11.45
C VAL A 33 10.25 -20.27 -10.22
N GLY A 34 8.93 -20.35 -10.46
CA GLY A 34 8.03 -21.24 -9.69
C GLY A 34 7.42 -20.82 -8.34
N SER A 35 6.81 -19.63 -8.20
CA SER A 35 6.15 -19.19 -6.94
C SER A 35 4.84 -19.91 -6.56
N ARG A 36 4.24 -20.72 -7.43
CA ARG A 36 2.97 -21.44 -7.13
C ARG A 36 3.13 -22.74 -6.34
N GLY A 37 4.32 -23.34 -6.30
CA GLY A 37 4.57 -24.58 -5.54
C GLY A 37 4.84 -24.35 -4.05
N HIS A 38 5.25 -23.14 -3.68
CA HIS A 38 5.68 -22.82 -2.31
C HIS A 38 4.50 -22.67 -1.34
N LEU A 39 3.40 -22.04 -1.77
CA LEU A 39 2.23 -21.81 -0.93
C LEU A 39 1.45 -23.10 -0.62
N ALA A 40 1.40 -24.06 -1.55
CA ALA A 40 0.79 -25.37 -1.32
C ALA A 40 1.63 -26.27 -0.39
N ARG A 41 2.92 -25.96 -0.20
CA ARG A 41 3.83 -26.70 0.69
C ARG A 41 3.72 -26.24 2.14
N LEU A 42 3.39 -24.97 2.38
CA LEU A 42 3.24 -24.39 3.72
C LEU A 42 1.99 -24.87 4.44
N ASP A 43 0.92 -25.18 3.69
CA ASP A 43 -0.35 -25.67 4.24
C ASP A 43 -0.31 -27.14 4.73
N GLN A 44 0.81 -27.85 4.46
CA GLN A 44 0.99 -29.28 4.78
C GLN A 44 2.06 -29.55 5.86
N LEU A 45 2.54 -28.52 6.57
CA LEU A 45 3.64 -28.67 7.53
C LEU A 45 3.15 -28.97 8.95
N ASP A 46 3.64 -30.09 9.50
CA ASP A 46 3.56 -30.46 10.91
C ASP A 46 4.14 -29.37 11.84
N PRO A 47 3.61 -29.16 13.06
CA PRO A 47 4.06 -28.13 14.00
C PRO A 47 5.54 -28.26 14.40
N GLU A 48 6.10 -29.48 14.45
CA GLU A 48 7.52 -29.70 14.72
C GLU A 48 8.44 -29.15 13.61
N ARG A 49 7.96 -29.15 12.36
CA ARG A 49 8.70 -28.54 11.24
C ARG A 49 8.63 -27.01 11.27
N LEU A 50 7.53 -26.44 11.76
CA LEU A 50 7.38 -25.00 11.98
C LEU A 50 8.37 -24.48 13.03
N GLU A 51 8.56 -25.23 14.12
CA GLU A 51 9.54 -24.90 15.16
C GLU A 51 10.98 -24.97 14.63
N LEU A 52 11.29 -25.98 13.80
CA LEU A 52 12.59 -26.10 13.15
C LEU A 52 12.85 -24.95 12.17
N GLU A 53 11.83 -24.52 11.43
CA GLU A 53 11.90 -23.33 10.57
C GLU A 53 12.07 -22.05 11.39
N TYR A 54 11.36 -21.91 12.51
CA TYR A 54 11.51 -20.78 13.42
C TYR A 54 12.94 -20.70 13.98
N ALA A 55 13.51 -21.82 14.42
CA ALA A 55 14.89 -21.91 14.88
C ALA A 55 15.90 -21.57 13.77
N ARG A 56 15.63 -21.99 12.52
CA ARG A 56 16.45 -21.62 11.35
C ARG A 56 16.37 -20.14 11.03
N HIS A 57 15.18 -19.54 11.10
CA HIS A 57 14.97 -18.10 10.91
C HIS A 57 15.69 -17.30 12.00
N GLN A 58 15.58 -17.73 13.25
CA GLN A 58 16.28 -17.10 14.37
C GLN A 58 17.80 -17.20 14.22
N ALA A 59 18.32 -18.38 13.82
CA ALA A 59 19.75 -18.56 13.56
C ALA A 59 20.25 -17.77 12.33
N ALA A 60 19.41 -17.52 11.32
CA ALA A 60 19.75 -16.66 10.18
C ALA A 60 19.75 -15.17 10.56
N HIS A 61 18.82 -14.77 11.44
CA HIS A 61 18.77 -13.42 11.99
C HIS A 61 20.00 -13.11 12.85
N LEU A 62 20.37 -14.02 13.77
CA LEU A 62 21.58 -13.89 14.59
C LEU A 62 22.85 -13.82 13.73
N ARG A 63 22.97 -14.69 12.72
CA ARG A 63 24.06 -14.63 11.74
C ARG A 63 24.10 -13.35 10.93
N THR A 64 23.00 -12.62 10.81
CA THR A 64 22.97 -11.31 10.12
C THR A 64 23.52 -10.19 11.01
N LEU A 65 23.37 -10.32 12.33
CA LEU A 65 23.92 -9.39 13.32
C LEU A 65 25.42 -9.60 13.57
N GLU A 66 25.94 -10.80 13.28
CA GLU A 66 27.36 -11.17 13.50
C GLU A 66 28.32 -10.88 12.31
N ARG A 67 27.83 -10.44 11.13
CA ARG A 67 28.71 -10.24 9.95
C ARG A 67 29.49 -8.92 10.00
N GLY A 68 30.78 -9.00 9.69
CA GLY A 68 31.65 -7.85 9.42
C GLY A 68 31.52 -7.29 8.00
N PRO A 69 32.09 -6.09 7.74
CA PRO A 69 31.88 -5.30 6.51
C PRO A 69 32.37 -5.95 5.21
N ASP A 70 33.19 -7.02 5.29
CA ASP A 70 33.78 -7.67 4.12
C ASP A 70 32.93 -8.82 3.53
N GLN A 71 31.78 -9.14 4.15
CA GLN A 71 30.89 -10.22 3.69
C GLN A 71 29.78 -9.70 2.78
N ALA A 72 30.13 -9.37 1.54
CA ALA A 72 29.18 -9.00 0.48
C ALA A 72 28.42 -10.23 -0.04
N GLY A 73 27.37 -10.62 0.69
CA GLY A 73 26.32 -11.53 0.22
C GLY A 73 25.20 -10.77 -0.49
N GLU A 74 24.42 -11.47 -1.31
CA GLU A 74 23.25 -10.95 -2.01
C GLU A 74 22.26 -10.31 -1.02
N HIS A 75 22.21 -8.97 -1.00
CA HIS A 75 21.34 -8.21 -0.11
C HIS A 75 19.91 -8.19 -0.68
N PRO A 76 18.86 -8.42 0.14
CA PRO A 76 17.50 -8.06 -0.28
C PRO A 76 17.49 -6.57 -0.64
N ALA A 77 16.98 -6.25 -1.83
CA ALA A 77 17.01 -4.89 -2.36
C ALA A 77 16.41 -3.90 -1.34
N PRO A 78 16.99 -2.71 -1.16
CA PRO A 78 16.52 -1.75 -0.18
C PRO A 78 15.06 -1.35 -0.46
N VAL A 79 14.21 -1.47 0.56
CA VAL A 79 12.81 -1.03 0.55
C VAL A 79 12.75 0.43 0.07
N ARG A 80 11.79 0.73 -0.79
CA ARG A 80 11.61 2.09 -1.34
C ARG A 80 11.02 3.03 -0.27
N LEU A 81 11.87 3.54 0.61
CA LEU A 81 11.48 4.36 1.77
C LEU A 81 10.57 5.54 1.39
N ALA A 82 10.87 6.27 0.31
CA ALA A 82 10.04 7.40 -0.11
C ALA A 82 8.59 7.01 -0.50
N VAL A 83 8.40 5.81 -1.07
CA VAL A 83 7.05 5.30 -1.38
C VAL A 83 6.35 4.90 -0.09
N LEU A 84 7.06 4.23 0.82
CA LEU A 84 6.54 3.84 2.13
C LEU A 84 6.12 5.06 2.97
N ASP A 85 6.94 6.13 2.99
CA ASP A 85 6.64 7.38 3.68
C ASP A 85 5.39 8.04 3.10
N THR A 86 5.24 8.02 1.76
CA THR A 86 4.04 8.52 1.09
C THR A 86 2.81 7.70 1.46
N MET A 87 2.92 6.36 1.49
CA MET A 87 1.83 5.48 1.92
C MET A 87 1.42 5.79 3.36
N ARG A 88 2.37 5.90 4.29
CA ARG A 88 2.06 6.26 5.69
C ARG A 88 1.38 7.61 5.81
N ALA A 89 1.88 8.63 5.11
CA ALA A 89 1.26 9.96 5.12
C ALA A 89 -0.18 9.95 4.57
N VAL A 90 -0.43 9.20 3.50
CA VAL A 90 -1.78 9.04 2.92
C VAL A 90 -2.70 8.26 3.87
N GLU A 91 -2.19 7.21 4.49
CA GLU A 91 -2.94 6.42 5.48
C GLU A 91 -3.35 7.28 6.67
N ASP A 92 -2.40 7.98 7.29
CA ASP A 92 -2.66 8.88 8.42
C ASP A 92 -3.69 9.95 8.06
N ALA A 93 -3.60 10.54 6.87
CA ALA A 93 -4.54 11.56 6.40
C ALA A 93 -5.95 10.99 6.23
N LEU A 94 -6.11 9.82 5.60
CA LEU A 94 -7.42 9.20 5.37
C LEU A 94 -8.04 8.67 6.65
N VAL A 95 -7.25 8.02 7.50
CA VAL A 95 -7.66 7.50 8.79
C VAL A 95 -8.05 8.63 9.74
N GLY A 96 -7.25 9.70 9.80
CA GLY A 96 -7.57 10.90 10.56
C GLY A 96 -8.83 11.61 10.04
N CYS A 97 -9.03 11.66 8.73
CA CYS A 97 -10.27 12.19 8.14
C CYS A 97 -11.48 11.32 8.54
N ALA A 98 -11.37 10.00 8.44
CA ALA A 98 -12.43 9.07 8.85
C ALA A 98 -12.78 9.19 10.33
N ASP A 99 -11.80 9.37 11.22
CA ASP A 99 -12.03 9.62 12.65
C ASP A 99 -12.86 10.88 12.88
N GLN A 100 -12.43 11.99 12.27
CA GLN A 100 -13.11 13.27 12.44
C GLN A 100 -14.51 13.24 11.85
N THR A 101 -14.69 12.66 10.66
CA THR A 101 -16.01 12.44 10.07
C THR A 101 -16.88 11.57 10.97
N ALA A 102 -16.35 10.45 11.46
CA ALA A 102 -17.09 9.54 12.35
C ALA A 102 -17.54 10.24 13.63
N ALA A 103 -16.68 11.07 14.24
CA ALA A 103 -17.04 11.86 15.43
C ALA A 103 -18.23 12.80 15.17
N VAL A 104 -18.40 13.29 13.94
CA VAL A 104 -19.45 14.22 13.54
C VAL A 104 -20.74 13.49 13.14
N VAL A 105 -20.63 12.43 12.33
CA VAL A 105 -21.80 11.83 11.65
C VAL A 105 -22.25 10.50 12.24
N GLN A 106 -21.39 9.81 13.00
CA GLN A 106 -21.74 8.51 13.56
C GLN A 106 -22.63 8.69 14.78
N ARG A 107 -23.82 8.07 14.77
CA ARG A 107 -24.73 8.15 15.91
C ARG A 107 -24.14 7.41 17.11
N SER A 108 -24.42 7.91 18.31
CA SER A 108 -24.05 7.24 19.55
C SER A 108 -24.52 5.78 19.56
N PRO A 109 -23.70 4.83 20.04
CA PRO A 109 -24.11 3.45 20.18
C PRO A 109 -25.37 3.32 21.02
N ARG A 110 -26.22 2.36 20.67
CA ARG A 110 -27.42 2.06 21.43
C ARG A 110 -27.04 1.53 22.82
N ALA A 111 -27.45 2.25 23.87
CA ALA A 111 -27.28 1.77 25.24
C ALA A 111 -28.08 0.49 25.52
N TYR A 112 -27.59 -0.34 26.44
CA TYR A 112 -28.31 -1.48 27.02
C TYR A 112 -29.47 -1.00 27.89
N ALA A 113 -30.48 -1.84 28.05
CA ALA A 113 -31.60 -1.53 28.93
C ALA A 113 -31.21 -1.65 30.41
N PRO A 114 -31.76 -0.80 31.29
CA PRO A 114 -31.53 -0.92 32.73
C PRO A 114 -32.18 -2.19 33.28
N ARG A 115 -31.64 -2.69 34.40
CA ARG A 115 -32.13 -3.93 35.03
C ARG A 115 -33.56 -3.83 35.59
N SER A 116 -34.07 -2.61 35.78
CA SER A 116 -35.43 -2.35 36.26
C SER A 116 -36.50 -2.61 35.19
N TRP A 117 -36.13 -2.78 33.92
CA TRP A 117 -37.08 -3.05 32.85
C TRP A 117 -37.60 -4.49 32.89
N PRO A 118 -38.84 -4.73 32.39
CA PRO A 118 -39.34 -6.08 32.19
C PRO A 118 -38.36 -6.93 31.38
N ALA A 119 -38.17 -8.19 31.79
CA ALA A 119 -37.12 -9.05 31.26
C ALA A 119 -37.17 -9.22 29.73
N ALA A 120 -38.37 -9.34 29.17
CA ALA A 120 -38.59 -9.48 27.72
C ALA A 120 -38.19 -8.21 26.94
N ASP A 121 -38.59 -7.02 27.42
CA ASP A 121 -38.26 -5.76 26.77
C ASP A 121 -36.78 -5.42 26.90
N ARG A 122 -36.19 -5.72 28.06
CA ARG A 122 -34.74 -5.64 28.27
C ARG A 122 -34.00 -6.54 27.28
N ALA A 123 -34.38 -7.81 27.16
CA ALA A 123 -33.76 -8.74 26.22
C ALA A 123 -33.83 -8.24 24.78
N ARG A 124 -34.99 -7.73 24.35
CA ARG A 124 -35.17 -7.12 23.02
C ARG A 124 -34.27 -5.91 22.82
N ARG A 125 -34.20 -5.01 23.80
CA ARG A 125 -33.37 -3.81 23.73
C ARG A 125 -31.87 -4.12 23.72
N ASP A 126 -31.46 -5.13 24.47
CA ASP A 126 -30.08 -5.60 24.56
C ASP A 126 -29.64 -6.35 23.30
N GLN A 127 -30.56 -7.04 22.63
CA GLN A 127 -30.30 -7.64 21.31
C GLN A 127 -30.03 -6.55 20.27
N LEU A 128 -30.85 -5.49 20.25
CA LEU A 128 -30.63 -4.35 19.36
C LEU A 128 -29.34 -3.59 19.68
N ALA A 129 -29.00 -3.42 20.96
CA ALA A 129 -27.74 -2.81 21.38
C ALA A 129 -26.52 -3.63 20.93
N ARG A 130 -26.59 -4.97 21.07
CA ARG A 130 -25.54 -5.89 20.59
C ARG A 130 -25.38 -5.84 19.08
N ALA A 131 -26.50 -5.88 18.34
CA ALA A 131 -26.47 -5.80 16.88
C ALA A 131 -25.86 -4.47 16.40
N ASP A 132 -26.21 -3.35 17.04
CA ASP A 132 -25.66 -2.03 16.75
C ASP A 132 -24.16 -1.93 17.06
N ALA A 133 -23.71 -2.53 18.16
CA ALA A 133 -22.29 -2.55 18.55
C ALA A 133 -21.41 -3.40 17.62
N LEU A 134 -21.99 -4.44 17.00
CA LEU A 134 -21.31 -5.34 16.06
C LEU A 134 -21.46 -4.89 14.59
N ASP A 135 -22.11 -3.77 14.31
CA ASP A 135 -22.28 -3.28 12.94
C ASP A 135 -20.93 -2.91 12.32
N LEU A 136 -20.53 -3.70 11.31
CA LEU A 136 -19.27 -3.53 10.56
C LEU A 136 -19.19 -2.20 9.80
N ARG A 137 -20.33 -1.51 9.61
CA ARG A 137 -20.37 -0.19 8.96
C ARG A 137 -19.90 0.92 9.89
N ARG A 138 -19.91 0.71 11.22
CA ARG A 138 -19.43 1.70 12.18
C ARG A 138 -17.91 1.81 12.07
N TRP A 139 -17.44 3.04 11.93
CA TRP A 139 -16.03 3.31 12.09
C TRP A 139 -15.64 3.08 13.55
N ARG A 140 -14.55 2.34 13.76
CA ARG A 140 -14.04 2.01 15.08
C ARG A 140 -12.58 2.45 15.15
N TYR A 141 -12.26 3.14 16.23
CA TYR A 141 -10.87 3.53 16.52
C TYR A 141 -9.97 2.30 16.79
N THR A 142 -10.56 1.18 17.23
CA THR A 142 -9.86 -0.09 17.46
C THR A 142 -10.09 -1.06 16.29
N GLY A 143 -9.02 -1.59 15.70
CA GLY A 143 -9.08 -2.61 14.65
C GLY A 143 -8.21 -2.29 13.43
N CYS A 144 -8.54 -2.89 12.29
CA CYS A 144 -7.86 -2.64 11.02
C CYS A 144 -8.24 -1.24 10.49
N ARG A 145 -7.27 -0.31 10.53
CA ARG A 145 -7.44 1.09 10.12
C ARG A 145 -6.46 1.40 9.00
N THR A 146 -6.65 0.72 7.88
CA THR A 146 -5.81 0.89 6.70
C THR A 146 -6.38 1.97 5.79
N ALA A 147 -5.53 2.56 4.96
CA ALA A 147 -5.93 3.56 3.97
C ALA A 147 -7.09 3.09 3.05
N PRO A 148 -7.08 1.85 2.50
CA PRO A 148 -8.18 1.38 1.66
C PRO A 148 -9.50 1.27 2.42
N TYR A 149 -9.45 0.80 3.67
CA TYR A 149 -10.64 0.67 4.50
C TYR A 149 -11.22 2.06 4.84
N ALA A 150 -10.38 3.02 5.21
CA ALA A 150 -10.78 4.40 5.43
C ALA A 150 -11.40 5.03 4.17
N ALA A 151 -10.77 4.84 3.00
CA ALA A 151 -11.26 5.36 1.73
C ALA A 151 -12.64 4.79 1.35
N LEU A 152 -12.84 3.48 1.50
CA LEU A 152 -14.14 2.83 1.26
C LEU A 152 -15.20 3.29 2.26
N TRP A 153 -14.82 3.48 3.53
CA TRP A 153 -15.74 3.97 4.54
C TRP A 153 -16.20 5.40 4.24
N LEU A 154 -15.27 6.30 3.91
CA LEU A 154 -15.56 7.69 3.50
C LEU A 154 -16.42 7.73 2.22
N LEU A 155 -16.12 6.87 1.25
CA LEU A 155 -16.90 6.72 0.02
C LEU A 155 -18.37 6.38 0.32
N ALA A 156 -18.62 5.50 1.28
CA ALA A 156 -19.97 5.15 1.72
C ALA A 156 -20.71 6.34 2.39
N ARG A 157 -20.00 7.35 2.89
CA ARG A 157 -20.60 8.59 3.44
C ARG A 157 -20.96 9.58 2.35
N VAL A 158 -20.04 9.81 1.43
CA VAL A 158 -20.28 10.69 0.27
C VAL A 158 -21.43 10.16 -0.59
N THR A 159 -21.54 8.83 -0.75
CA THR A 159 -22.66 8.20 -1.47
C THR A 159 -23.94 8.03 -0.64
N ARG A 160 -23.97 8.54 0.60
CA ARG A 160 -25.12 8.51 1.52
C ARG A 160 -25.67 7.09 1.76
N ALA A 161 -24.78 6.10 1.87
CA ALA A 161 -25.18 4.73 2.16
C ALA A 161 -25.86 4.63 3.54
N ALA A 162 -26.91 3.80 3.63
CA ALA A 162 -27.70 3.64 4.85
C ALA A 162 -26.89 3.03 6.02
N GLY A 163 -27.22 3.43 7.24
CA GLY A 163 -26.65 2.86 8.46
C GLY A 163 -26.83 3.77 9.69
N PRO A 164 -26.11 3.52 10.79
CA PRO A 164 -26.18 4.30 12.03
C PRO A 164 -25.51 5.68 11.93
N PHE A 165 -25.85 6.45 10.90
CA PHE A 165 -25.23 7.74 10.59
C PHE A 165 -26.28 8.83 10.44
N THR A 166 -25.92 10.07 10.77
CA THR A 166 -26.70 11.25 10.42
C THR A 166 -26.35 11.72 9.01
N ALA A 167 -27.07 12.72 8.51
CA ALA A 167 -26.70 13.36 7.25
C ALA A 167 -25.31 13.98 7.36
N LEU A 168 -24.52 13.82 6.30
CA LEU A 168 -23.19 14.42 6.16
C LEU A 168 -23.36 15.93 5.95
N PRO A 169 -22.81 16.80 6.81
CA PRO A 169 -22.90 18.24 6.59
C PRO A 169 -21.96 18.66 5.45
N GLU A 170 -22.32 19.73 4.73
CA GLU A 170 -21.60 20.13 3.51
C GLU A 170 -20.13 20.47 3.74
N TRP A 171 -19.80 21.06 4.90
CA TRP A 171 -18.41 21.40 5.23
C TRP A 171 -17.55 20.16 5.43
N GLU A 172 -18.14 19.09 5.97
CA GLU A 172 -17.49 17.80 6.15
C GLU A 172 -17.28 17.13 4.78
N GLU A 173 -18.27 17.22 3.90
CA GLU A 173 -18.16 16.75 2.52
C GLU A 173 -17.02 17.45 1.76
N ARG A 174 -16.88 18.77 1.91
CA ARG A 174 -15.76 19.54 1.32
C ARG A 174 -14.41 19.11 1.89
N ARG A 175 -14.32 18.82 3.19
CA ARG A 175 -13.09 18.31 3.81
C ARG A 175 -12.71 16.95 3.24
N ILE A 176 -13.68 16.03 3.15
CA ILE A 176 -13.46 14.71 2.56
C ILE A 176 -12.98 14.84 1.11
N ALA A 177 -13.57 15.76 0.34
CA ALA A 177 -13.15 16.03 -1.03
C ALA A 177 -11.69 16.48 -1.12
N ALA A 178 -11.27 17.46 -0.31
CA ALA A 178 -9.90 17.97 -0.32
C ALA A 178 -8.87 16.90 0.09
N VAL A 179 -9.18 16.11 1.13
CA VAL A 179 -8.29 15.01 1.58
C VAL A 179 -8.20 13.92 0.50
N ALA A 180 -9.32 13.55 -0.13
CA ALA A 180 -9.34 12.53 -1.17
C ALA A 180 -8.56 12.95 -2.42
N GLU A 181 -8.69 14.22 -2.84
CA GLU A 181 -7.95 14.78 -3.96
C GLU A 181 -6.44 14.75 -3.70
N GLY A 182 -5.99 15.31 -2.57
CA GLY A 182 -4.56 15.32 -2.21
C GLY A 182 -3.99 13.91 -2.03
N ALA A 183 -4.75 12.99 -1.43
CA ALA A 183 -4.34 11.60 -1.28
C ALA A 183 -4.21 10.90 -2.64
N ALA A 184 -5.16 11.11 -3.56
CA ALA A 184 -5.10 10.54 -4.89
C ALA A 184 -3.89 11.05 -5.68
N GLU A 185 -3.61 12.36 -5.63
CA GLU A 185 -2.41 12.93 -6.27
C GLU A 185 -1.11 12.34 -5.71
N CYS A 186 -1.01 12.13 -4.40
CA CYS A 186 0.15 11.52 -3.78
C CYS A 186 0.33 10.05 -4.22
N VAL A 187 -0.77 9.28 -4.27
CA VAL A 187 -0.77 7.89 -4.74
C VAL A 187 -0.30 7.79 -6.20
N GLU A 188 -0.88 8.58 -7.09
CA GLU A 188 -0.50 8.58 -8.51
C GLU A 188 0.96 9.02 -8.70
N ARG A 189 1.41 10.06 -7.99
CA ARG A 189 2.81 10.51 -8.03
C ARG A 189 3.78 9.43 -7.54
N ALA A 190 3.43 8.70 -6.49
CA ALA A 190 4.26 7.62 -5.96
C ALA A 190 4.36 6.45 -6.95
N LEU A 191 3.24 6.08 -7.59
CA LEU A 191 3.22 5.07 -8.66
C LEU A 191 4.05 5.50 -9.88
N ASP A 192 3.95 6.76 -10.30
CA ASP A 192 4.74 7.33 -11.39
C ASP A 192 6.25 7.25 -11.10
N ILE A 193 6.66 7.63 -9.89
CA ILE A 193 8.07 7.52 -9.46
C ILE A 193 8.51 6.06 -9.46
N ALA A 194 7.66 5.15 -8.99
CA ALA A 194 7.95 3.73 -8.98
C ALA A 194 8.10 3.16 -10.40
N ALA A 195 7.24 3.57 -11.33
CA ALA A 195 7.24 3.16 -12.73
C ALA A 195 8.46 3.71 -13.49
N ARG A 196 8.78 5.01 -13.38
CA ARG A 196 9.95 5.62 -14.04
C ARG A 196 11.27 4.96 -13.63
N ARG A 197 11.37 4.49 -12.38
CA ARG A 197 12.56 3.76 -11.90
C ARG A 197 12.60 2.29 -12.33
N ARG A 198 11.49 1.69 -12.79
CA ARG A 198 11.49 0.38 -13.48
C ARG A 198 11.97 0.49 -14.93
N THR A 199 12.04 1.70 -15.49
CA THR A 199 12.49 1.96 -16.88
C THR A 199 13.90 2.59 -16.97
N PRO A 200 14.97 2.03 -16.36
CA PRO A 200 16.32 2.57 -16.59
C PRO A 200 16.90 2.19 -17.97
N GLU A 201 16.30 1.28 -18.74
CA GLU A 201 16.77 0.88 -20.08
C GLU A 201 16.11 1.66 -21.23
N GLN A 202 16.33 2.97 -21.38
CA GLN A 202 16.04 3.59 -22.69
C GLN A 202 16.72 4.92 -23.04
N ARG A 203 17.77 5.35 -22.31
CA ARG A 203 18.43 6.63 -22.61
C ARG A 203 19.92 6.62 -22.87
N HIS A 204 20.58 5.46 -23.03
CA HIS A 204 22.00 5.40 -23.44
C HIS A 204 22.26 4.45 -24.64
N ARG A 205 21.51 4.61 -25.73
CA ARG A 205 21.94 4.16 -27.07
C ARG A 205 21.58 5.17 -28.15
N ARG A 206 22.28 6.31 -28.17
CA ARG A 206 22.58 7.06 -29.40
C ARG A 206 23.85 7.89 -29.19
N GLY A 207 24.99 7.21 -29.24
CA GLY A 207 26.22 7.81 -29.75
C GLY A 207 26.59 7.01 -31.00
N PRO A 208 26.41 7.54 -32.23
CA PRO A 208 26.99 6.92 -33.40
C PRO A 208 28.50 7.16 -33.35
N CYS A 209 29.24 6.15 -32.90
CA CYS A 209 30.68 6.04 -33.16
C CYS A 209 30.81 5.69 -34.66
N VAL A 210 30.78 6.69 -35.53
CA VAL A 210 31.01 6.52 -36.97
C VAL A 210 32.36 7.12 -37.33
N GLY A 211 33.30 6.23 -37.70
CA GLY A 211 34.42 6.43 -38.63
C GLY A 211 35.57 7.34 -38.16
N ALA A 212 36.85 7.01 -38.29
CA ALA A 212 37.50 6.00 -39.11
C ALA A 212 38.96 5.78 -38.62
N PRO A 213 39.59 4.63 -38.92
CA PRO A 213 41.00 4.40 -38.67
C PRO A 213 41.86 5.14 -39.71
N TYR A 214 42.83 5.94 -39.24
CA TYR A 214 43.92 6.44 -40.07
C TYR A 214 45.15 5.56 -39.80
N ALA A 215 45.52 4.74 -40.79
CA ALA A 215 46.81 4.06 -40.84
C ALA A 215 47.53 4.49 -42.15
N PRO A 216 48.87 4.56 -42.15
CA PRO A 216 49.67 5.36 -43.08
C PRO A 216 50.08 4.59 -44.35
N ASP A 217 50.81 5.33 -45.21
CA ASP A 217 51.66 4.90 -46.33
C ASP A 217 50.99 4.62 -47.70
N HIS A 218 51.25 5.50 -48.68
CA HIS A 218 52.25 5.23 -49.74
C HIS A 218 52.35 6.41 -50.74
N GLU A 219 53.60 6.71 -51.12
CA GLU A 219 54.06 7.12 -52.45
C GLU A 219 53.84 8.55 -52.96
N HIS A 220 54.86 9.39 -52.78
CA HIS A 220 55.22 10.41 -53.77
C HIS A 220 56.29 9.87 -54.73
N ARG A 221 55.84 9.56 -55.94
CA ARG A 221 56.68 9.37 -57.13
C ARG A 221 56.39 10.50 -58.10
N THR A 222 57.35 11.40 -58.32
CA THR A 222 57.41 12.18 -59.57
C THR A 222 58.87 12.38 -59.97
N SER A 223 59.14 11.99 -61.21
CA SER A 223 60.41 11.84 -61.89
C SER A 223 60.95 13.14 -62.52
N ARG A 224 62.29 13.18 -62.65
CA ARG A 224 63.10 13.60 -63.84
C ARG A 224 63.15 15.10 -64.21
N PRO A 225 64.14 15.53 -65.04
CA PRO A 225 65.08 14.79 -65.91
C PRO A 225 66.51 14.62 -65.39
#